data_AF-A0A497XIJ9-F1
#
_entry.id   AF-A0A497XIJ9-F1
#
_cell.length_a   1.000
_cell.length_b   1.000
_cell.length_c   1.000
_cell.angle_alpha   90.00
_cell.angle_beta   90.00
_cell.angle_gamma   90.00
#
_symmetry.space_group_name_H-M   'P 1'
#
loop_
_entity.id
_entity.type
_entity.pdbx_description
1 polymer ?
#
loop_
_entity_poly.entity_id
_entity_poly.type
_entity_poly.pdbx_seq_one_letter_code
_entity_poly.pdbx_strand_id
1 'polypeptide(L)'
;MYERLRDVPALAEYPSRIPAPVWNAWRRYWRTGHRQTCFGLEELPPMSLLLDEREWVLVDSSLYDLPILCWSDFRDEGRAALHEPVPCTVRQYHQGAAKIRDKALVLMAEELEARLRKKSGAR
;
A
#
# COMPACT_ATOMS: atom_id res chain seq x y z
N MET A 1 0.06 5.47 11.43
CA MET A 1 0.16 4.13 12.04
C MET A 1 -1.24 3.58 12.35
N TYR A 2 -1.60 2.44 11.78
CA TYR A 2 -2.91 1.79 11.97
C TYR A 2 -2.91 0.97 13.27
N GLU A 3 -3.54 1.52 14.31
CA GLU A 3 -3.44 0.99 15.68
C GLU A 3 -3.92 -0.46 15.80
N ARG A 4 -4.92 -0.86 15.01
CA ARG A 4 -5.48 -2.23 15.02
C ARG A 4 -4.49 -3.32 14.62
N LEU A 5 -3.38 -2.98 13.95
CA LEU A 5 -2.31 -3.95 13.69
C LEU A 5 -1.66 -4.48 14.97
N ARG A 6 -1.81 -3.76 16.10
CA ARG A 6 -1.30 -4.19 17.41
C ARG A 6 -2.24 -5.16 18.12
N ASP A 7 -3.53 -5.10 17.79
CA ASP A 7 -4.57 -5.89 18.44
C ASP A 7 -4.84 -7.22 17.71
N VAL A 8 -4.40 -7.33 16.45
CA VAL A 8 -4.54 -8.53 15.62
C VAL A 8 -3.16 -9.14 15.38
N PRO A 9 -2.91 -10.40 15.79
CA PRO A 9 -1.65 -11.07 15.47
C PRO A 9 -1.58 -11.41 13.97
N ALA A 10 -0.41 -11.23 13.37
CA ALA A 10 -0.18 -11.69 12.01
C ALA A 10 -0.14 -13.21 11.95
N LEU A 11 -0.82 -13.80 10.96
CA LEU A 11 -0.73 -15.22 10.63
C LEU A 11 0.63 -15.60 10.05
N ALA A 12 1.25 -14.67 9.32
CA ALA A 12 2.58 -14.83 8.74
C ALA A 12 3.28 -13.47 8.60
N GLU A 13 4.60 -13.50 8.73
CA GLU A 13 5.48 -12.36 8.47
C GLU A 13 6.68 -12.84 7.65
N TYR A 14 7.01 -12.12 6.57
CA TYR A 14 8.11 -12.51 5.69
C TYR A 14 8.69 -11.32 4.90
N PRO A 15 9.98 -11.40 4.50
CA PRO A 15 10.59 -10.39 3.64
C PRO A 15 9.99 -10.45 2.23
N SER A 16 9.78 -9.27 1.63
CA SER A 16 9.27 -9.11 0.27
C SER A 16 9.89 -7.87 -0.38
N ARG A 17 9.41 -7.50 -1.57
CA ARG A 17 9.82 -6.29 -2.27
C ARG A 17 8.63 -5.59 -2.91
N ILE A 18 8.60 -4.27 -2.79
CA ILE A 18 7.68 -3.41 -3.55
C ILE A 18 8.27 -3.20 -4.95
N PRO A 19 7.49 -3.47 -6.03
CA PRO A 19 7.93 -3.14 -7.37
C PRO A 19 8.25 -1.65 -7.53
N ALA A 20 9.32 -1.33 -8.26
CA ALA A 20 9.76 0.04 -8.45
C ALA A 20 8.66 1.00 -8.98
N PRO A 21 7.82 0.62 -9.96
CA PRO A 21 6.74 1.49 -10.44
C PRO A 21 5.75 1.87 -9.33
N VAL A 22 5.39 0.90 -8.50
CA VAL A 22 4.46 1.07 -7.37
C VAL A 22 5.04 2.03 -6.33
N TRP A 23 6.30 1.81 -5.94
CA TRP A 23 7.00 2.69 -5.01
C TRP A 23 7.12 4.13 -5.54
N ASN A 24 7.50 4.27 -6.81
CA ASN A 24 7.68 5.59 -7.42
C ASN A 24 6.36 6.36 -7.57
N ALA A 25 5.23 5.68 -7.82
CA ALA A 25 3.90 6.29 -7.83
C ALA A 25 3.53 6.79 -6.44
N TRP A 26 3.69 5.94 -5.41
CA TRP A 26 3.44 6.33 -4.02
C TRP A 26 4.31 7.51 -3.58
N ARG A 27 5.62 7.45 -3.80
CA ARG A 27 6.57 8.51 -3.39
C ARG A 27 6.23 9.86 -4.03
N ARG A 28 5.84 9.86 -5.31
CA ARG A 28 5.39 11.08 -6.00
C ARG A 28 4.11 11.60 -5.37
N TYR A 29 3.10 10.76 -5.23
CA TYR A 29 1.82 11.14 -4.61
C TYR A 29 2.03 11.73 -3.21
N TRP A 30 2.79 11.03 -2.36
CA TRP A 30 3.07 11.43 -0.99
C TRP A 30 3.71 12.82 -0.88
N ARG A 31 4.67 13.12 -1.76
CA ARG A 31 5.35 14.44 -1.82
C ARG A 31 4.45 15.59 -2.27
N THR A 32 3.28 15.32 -2.87
CA THR A 32 2.38 16.39 -3.32
C THR A 32 1.52 17.02 -2.22
N GLY A 33 1.62 16.54 -0.98
CA GLY A 33 1.05 17.16 0.22
C GLY A 33 -0.46 16.94 0.43
N HIS A 34 -1.17 16.23 -0.47
CA HIS A 34 -2.58 15.88 -0.28
C HIS A 34 -2.71 14.50 0.37
N ARG A 35 -3.29 14.48 1.58
CA ARG A 35 -3.29 13.34 2.51
C ARG A 35 -4.57 12.51 2.46
N GLN A 36 -5.18 12.32 1.28
CA GLN A 36 -6.16 11.24 1.17
C GLN A 36 -5.41 9.92 1.08
N THR A 37 -5.06 9.42 2.26
CA THR A 37 -4.29 8.19 2.46
C THR A 37 -5.16 6.95 2.56
N CYS A 38 -6.49 7.13 2.63
CA CYS A 38 -7.47 6.07 2.62
C CYS A 38 -8.26 6.10 1.31
N PHE A 39 -8.32 4.98 0.59
CA PHE A 39 -9.19 4.82 -0.57
C PHE A 39 -9.55 3.36 -0.84
N GLY A 40 -10.74 3.15 -1.38
CA GLY A 40 -11.22 1.83 -1.80
C GLY A 40 -10.54 1.35 -3.07
N LEU A 41 -10.44 0.03 -3.24
CA LEU A 41 -10.00 -0.62 -4.47
C LEU A 41 -11.22 -1.11 -5.24
N GLU A 42 -11.66 -0.37 -6.25
CA GLU A 42 -12.91 -0.64 -6.99
C GLU A 42 -12.93 -2.02 -7.66
N GLU A 43 -11.78 -2.52 -8.11
CA GLU A 43 -11.63 -3.86 -8.70
C GLU A 43 -11.38 -4.97 -7.67
N LEU A 44 -11.41 -4.62 -6.38
CA LEU A 44 -11.27 -5.55 -5.27
C LEU A 44 -12.16 -5.14 -4.09
N PRO A 45 -13.48 -4.97 -4.27
CA PRO A 45 -14.36 -4.64 -3.16
C PRO A 45 -14.47 -5.85 -2.21
N PRO A 46 -14.66 -5.63 -0.90
CA PRO A 46 -14.75 -4.35 -0.18
C PRO A 46 -13.39 -3.86 0.35
N MET A 47 -12.29 -4.05 -0.39
CA MET A 47 -10.96 -3.72 0.12
C MET A 47 -10.67 -2.22 0.05
N SER A 48 -10.00 -1.70 1.07
CA SER A 48 -9.47 -0.33 1.11
C SER A 48 -8.01 -0.32 1.50
N LEU A 49 -7.25 0.63 0.97
CA LEU A 49 -5.85 0.86 1.33
C LEU A 49 -5.73 2.08 2.24
N LEU A 50 -4.96 1.91 3.31
CA LEU A 50 -4.52 2.94 4.24
C LEU A 50 -3.01 3.12 4.06
N LEU A 51 -2.57 4.29 3.61
CA LEU A 51 -1.18 4.55 3.27
C LEU A 51 -0.52 5.53 4.24
N ASP A 52 0.64 5.16 4.76
CA ASP A 52 1.52 6.04 5.54
C ASP A 52 2.97 5.86 5.06
N GLU A 53 3.89 6.69 5.55
CA GLU A 53 5.33 6.57 5.27
C GLU A 53 5.92 5.26 5.79
N ARG A 54 5.37 4.77 6.90
CA ARG A 54 5.90 3.60 7.61
C ARG A 54 5.28 2.30 7.16
N GLU A 55 4.02 2.35 6.75
CA GLU A 55 3.24 1.16 6.44
C GLU A 55 2.10 1.44 5.46
N TRP A 56 1.82 0.45 4.62
CA TRP A 56 0.65 0.41 3.76
C TRP A 56 -0.21 -0.76 4.21
N VAL A 57 -1.48 -0.52 4.51
CA VAL A 57 -2.38 -1.53 5.06
C VAL A 57 -3.55 -1.73 4.13
N LEU A 58 -3.77 -2.97 3.70
CA LEU A 58 -4.99 -3.39 3.03
C LEU A 58 -5.96 -3.89 4.10
N VAL A 59 -7.15 -3.30 4.14
CA VAL A 59 -8.23 -3.69 5.05
C VAL A 59 -9.45 -4.13 4.27
N ASP A 60 -10.25 -5.01 4.86
CA ASP A 60 -11.62 -5.27 4.43
C ASP A 60 -12.55 -4.30 5.16
N SER A 61 -13.09 -3.32 4.44
CA SER A 61 -13.92 -2.27 5.06
C SER A 61 -15.33 -2.75 5.43
N SER A 62 -15.76 -3.92 4.95
CA SER A 62 -17.03 -4.54 5.36
C SER A 62 -16.92 -5.26 6.70
N LEU A 63 -15.70 -5.64 7.11
CA LEU A 63 -15.42 -6.38 8.33
C LEU A 63 -14.79 -5.49 9.40
N TYR A 64 -15.36 -4.29 9.60
CA TYR A 64 -14.83 -3.28 10.53
C TYR A 64 -13.34 -3.01 10.27
N ASP A 65 -12.94 -2.76 9.02
CA ASP A 65 -11.55 -2.52 8.63
C ASP A 65 -10.57 -3.62 9.12
N LEU A 66 -10.98 -4.88 9.04
CA LEU A 66 -10.12 -6.01 9.39
C LEU A 66 -8.84 -5.94 8.54
N PRO A 67 -7.63 -5.95 9.14
CA PRO A 67 -6.41 -5.98 8.36
C PRO A 67 -6.32 -7.28 7.58
N ILE A 68 -5.89 -7.18 6.33
CA ILE A 68 -5.70 -8.30 5.41
C ILE A 68 -4.21 -8.47 5.11
N LEU A 69 -3.56 -7.36 4.73
CA LEU A 69 -2.13 -7.26 4.47
C LEU A 69 -1.57 -5.97 5.04
N CYS A 70 -0.31 -6.01 5.47
CA CYS A 70 0.48 -4.82 5.74
C CYS A 70 1.84 -4.97 5.08
N TRP A 71 2.26 -3.95 4.31
CA TRP A 71 3.64 -3.76 3.88
C TRP A 71 4.27 -2.70 4.79
N SER A 72 5.46 -2.97 5.29
CA SER A 72 6.17 -2.11 6.26
C SER A 72 7.69 -2.30 6.14
N ASP A 73 8.48 -1.62 6.98
CA ASP A 73 9.96 -1.70 6.97
C ASP A 73 10.55 -1.45 5.56
N PHE A 74 10.09 -0.39 4.89
CA PHE A 74 10.55 -0.04 3.55
C PHE A 74 12.00 0.43 3.60
N ARG A 75 12.90 -0.28 2.91
CA ARG A 75 14.33 0.05 2.85
C ARG A 75 14.66 0.80 1.56
N ASP A 76 14.31 2.08 1.50
CA ASP A 76 14.58 2.94 0.34
C ASP A 76 15.81 3.86 0.50
N GLU A 77 16.45 3.85 1.67
CA GLU A 77 17.67 4.61 1.95
C GLU A 77 18.82 4.20 1.03
N GLY A 78 19.50 5.18 0.45
CA GLY A 78 20.65 4.94 -0.44
C GLY A 78 20.31 4.37 -1.82
N ARG A 79 19.02 4.29 -2.19
CA ARG A 79 18.62 3.79 -3.52
C ARG A 79 19.17 4.66 -4.64
N ALA A 80 20.13 4.11 -5.39
CA ALA A 80 20.81 4.79 -6.50
C ALA A 80 20.02 4.75 -7.82
N ALA A 81 19.11 3.78 -7.98
CA ALA A 81 18.44 3.54 -9.25
C ALA A 81 16.90 3.44 -9.13
N LEU A 82 16.19 4.18 -9.97
CA LEU A 82 14.72 4.27 -9.96
C LEU A 82 13.99 3.01 -10.45
N HIS A 83 14.70 2.03 -11.00
CA HIS A 83 14.13 0.77 -11.51
C HIS A 83 14.22 -0.39 -10.50
N GLU A 84 14.99 -0.25 -9.43
CA GLU A 84 15.20 -1.34 -8.46
C GLU A 84 14.02 -1.47 -7.49
N PRO A 85 13.51 -2.68 -7.21
CA PRO A 85 12.42 -2.86 -6.25
C PRO A 85 12.89 -2.55 -4.82
N VAL A 86 11.98 -2.06 -3.97
CA VAL A 86 12.27 -1.64 -2.58
C VAL A 86 12.02 -2.80 -1.62
N PRO A 87 13.03 -3.29 -0.87
CA PRO A 87 12.81 -4.30 0.16
C PRO A 87 11.82 -3.83 1.23
N CYS A 88 10.99 -4.74 1.71
CA CYS A 88 9.99 -4.49 2.74
C CYS A 88 9.68 -5.78 3.52
N THR A 89 8.92 -5.66 4.59
CA THR A 89 8.32 -6.76 5.34
C THR A 89 6.83 -6.81 5.06
N VAL A 90 6.31 -8.00 4.78
CA VAL A 90 4.88 -8.25 4.63
C VAL A 90 4.36 -9.00 5.84
N ARG A 91 3.29 -8.47 6.45
CA ARG A 91 2.46 -9.16 7.46
C ARG A 91 1.12 -9.53 6.85
N GLN A 92 0.72 -10.79 7.04
CA GLN A 92 -0.56 -11.33 6.57
C GLN A 92 -1.48 -11.60 7.76
N TYR A 93 -2.73 -11.19 7.64
CA TYR A 93 -3.74 -11.33 8.69
C TYR A 93 -4.92 -12.20 8.28
N HIS A 94 -5.00 -12.55 6.99
CA HIS A 94 -6.05 -13.38 6.41
C HIS A 94 -5.45 -14.48 5.51
N GLN A 95 -6.00 -15.69 5.56
CA GLN A 95 -5.47 -16.84 4.80
C GLN A 95 -5.48 -16.62 3.27
N GLY A 96 -6.47 -15.88 2.77
CA GLY A 96 -6.58 -15.53 1.34
C GLY A 96 -5.66 -14.39 0.87
N ALA A 97 -4.93 -13.74 1.79
CA ALA A 97 -4.21 -12.50 1.52
C ALA A 97 -3.16 -12.63 0.39
N ALA A 98 -2.49 -13.78 0.29
CA ALA A 98 -1.49 -14.00 -0.75
C ALA A 98 -2.06 -13.88 -2.18
N LYS A 99 -3.32 -14.22 -2.39
CA LYS A 99 -3.97 -14.20 -3.72
C LYS A 99 -4.21 -12.80 -4.26
N ILE A 100 -4.32 -11.82 -3.37
CA ILE A 100 -4.70 -10.44 -3.71
C ILE A 100 -3.54 -9.44 -3.54
N ARG A 101 -2.43 -9.86 -2.94
CA ARG A 101 -1.27 -9.02 -2.62
C ARG A 101 -0.77 -8.23 -3.83
N ASP A 102 -0.47 -8.92 -4.93
CA ASP A 102 0.15 -8.30 -6.09
C ASP A 102 -0.87 -7.44 -6.86
N LYS A 103 -2.13 -7.88 -6.94
CA LYS A 103 -3.22 -7.09 -7.51
C LYS A 103 -3.44 -5.79 -6.73
N ALA A 104 -3.43 -5.85 -5.40
CA ALA A 104 -3.60 -4.66 -4.56
C ALA A 104 -2.51 -3.60 -4.79
N LEU A 105 -1.25 -4.02 -4.98
CA LEU A 105 -0.16 -3.09 -5.31
C LEU A 105 -0.31 -2.44 -6.69
N VAL A 106 -0.80 -3.19 -7.69
CA VAL A 106 -1.10 -2.65 -9.03
C VAL A 106 -2.22 -1.63 -8.95
N LEU A 107 -3.36 -1.98 -8.36
CA LEU A 107 -4.50 -1.08 -8.21
C LEU A 107 -4.14 0.17 -7.40
N MET A 108 -3.30 0.02 -6.37
CA MET A 108 -2.76 1.15 -5.63
C MET A 108 -2.01 2.12 -6.56
N ALA A 109 -1.08 1.61 -7.37
CA ALA A 109 -0.29 2.45 -8.26
C ALA A 109 -1.18 3.17 -9.30
N GLU A 110 -2.14 2.46 -9.88
CA GLU A 110 -3.08 3.02 -10.86
C GLU A 110 -3.93 4.16 -10.27
N GLU A 111 -4.47 3.95 -9.06
CA GLU A 111 -5.27 4.97 -8.37
C GLU A 111 -4.42 6.20 -8.01
N LEU A 112 -3.20 6.01 -7.50
CA LEU A 112 -2.30 7.11 -7.18
C LEU A 112 -1.90 7.91 -8.44
N GLU A 113 -1.66 7.24 -9.56
CA GLU A 113 -1.38 7.89 -10.84
C GLU A 113 -2.60 8.63 -11.41
N ALA A 114 -3.80 8.06 -11.27
CA ALA A 114 -5.04 8.74 -11.64
C ALA A 114 -5.21 10.04 -10.84
N ARG A 115 -4.96 10.02 -9.53
CA ARG A 115 -4.99 11.22 -8.67
C ARG A 115 -3.94 12.25 -9.08
N LEU A 116 -2.71 11.81 -9.36
CA LEU A 116 -1.62 12.69 -9.82
C LEU A 116 -1.98 13.39 -11.14
N ARG A 117 -2.56 12.67 -12.11
CA ARG A 117 -2.99 13.24 -13.41
C ARG A 117 -4.12 14.26 -13.25
N LYS A 118 -5.14 13.95 -12.45
CA LYS A 118 -6.26 14.88 -12.16
C LYS A 118 -5.75 16.21 -11.61
N LYS A 119 -4.71 16.18 -10.76
CA LYS A 119 -4.08 17.40 -10.23
C LYS A 119 -3.35 18.23 -11.30
N SER A 120 -2.61 17.57 -12.19
CA SER A 120 -1.84 18.28 -13.23
C SER A 120 -2.72 19.02 -14.24
N GLY A 121 -3.95 18.55 -14.49
CA GLY A 121 -4.91 19.20 -15.39
C GLY A 121 -5.79 20.29 -14.76
N ALA A 122 -5.71 20.49 -13.44
CA ALA A 122 -6.47 21.50 -12.70
C ALA A 122 -5.67 22.80 -12.47
N ARG A 123 -4.66 23.06 -13.30
CA ARG A 123 -3.67 24.13 -13.13
C ARG A 123 -3.67 25.11 -14.29
#